data_AF-A0AAW7M7F1-F1
#
_entry.id   AF-A0AAW7M7F1-F1
#
_cell.length_a   1.000
_cell.length_b   1.000
_cell.length_c   1.000
_cell.angle_alpha   90.00
_cell.angle_beta   90.00
_cell.angle_gamma   90.00
#
_symmetry.space_group_name_H-M   'P 1'
#
loop_
_entity.id
_entity.type
_entity.pdbx_description
1 polymer ?
#
loop_
_entity_poly.entity_id
_entity_poly.type
_entity_poly.pdbx_seq_one_letter_code
_entity_poly.pdbx_strand_id
1 'polypeptide(L)'
;MRATLAGDVLKELEALDARAGAQLEPRLRDMLRLRVSYLNGCVNSIRLHSESLTLEGVRPDVIAALARPVRLMRAGLVSDGEEAALRLAEVLTDAPRGLEPEARVDAGHWYNSTQIGAIVQTVALTNAWNRVLRGTD
;
A
#
# COMPACT_ATOMS: atom_id res chain seq x y z
N MET A 1 -19.99 -20.39 4.22
CA MET A 1 -19.59 -20.50 5.65
C MET A 1 -18.83 -19.23 5.97
N ARG A 2 -19.17 -18.50 7.04
CA ARG A 2 -18.49 -17.25 7.39
C ARG A 2 -17.38 -17.54 8.41
N ALA A 3 -16.16 -17.10 8.15
CA ALA A 3 -15.08 -17.20 9.15
C ALA A 3 -15.35 -16.24 10.31
N THR A 4 -15.11 -16.68 11.54
CA THR A 4 -15.14 -15.83 12.73
C THR A 4 -13.72 -15.57 13.18
N LEU A 5 -13.34 -14.30 13.28
CA LEU A 5 -12.05 -13.87 13.81
C LEU A 5 -12.18 -13.53 15.30
N ALA A 6 -11.13 -13.80 16.06
CA ALA A 6 -11.04 -13.39 17.45
C ALA A 6 -10.96 -11.85 17.53
N GLY A 7 -11.84 -11.24 18.33
CA GLY A 7 -11.97 -9.77 18.35
C GLY A 7 -10.79 -9.04 18.97
N ASP A 8 -10.03 -9.69 19.84
CA ASP A 8 -8.76 -9.20 20.38
C ASP A 8 -7.68 -9.11 19.30
N VAL A 9 -7.58 -10.10 18.41
CA VAL A 9 -6.66 -10.08 17.26
C VAL A 9 -6.96 -8.90 16.32
N LEU A 10 -8.24 -8.62 16.05
CA LEU A 10 -8.62 -7.46 15.22
C LEU A 10 -8.22 -6.14 15.88
N LYS A 11 -8.45 -5.98 17.19
CA LYS A 11 -8.06 -4.78 17.94
C LYS A 11 -6.55 -4.55 17.93
N GLU A 12 -5.74 -5.61 18.08
CA GLU A 12 -4.29 -5.48 18.01
C GLU A 12 -3.81 -5.12 16.60
N LEU A 13 -4.46 -5.66 15.56
CA LEU A 13 -4.16 -5.30 14.17
C LEU A 13 -4.47 -3.82 13.90
N GLU A 14 -5.60 -3.30 14.37
CA GLU A 14 -5.94 -1.86 14.32
C GLU A 14 -4.91 -1.00 15.06
N ALA A 15 -4.50 -1.41 16.26
CA ALA A 15 -3.52 -0.68 17.06
C ALA A 15 -2.13 -0.63 16.40
N LEU A 16 -1.72 -1.71 15.73
CA LEU A 16 -0.49 -1.73 14.91
C LEU A 16 -0.61 -0.81 13.70
N ASP A 17 -1.75 -0.84 13.00
CA ASP A 17 -1.97 -0.04 11.79
C ASP A 17 -2.02 1.46 12.08
N ALA A 18 -2.55 1.87 13.24
CA ALA A 18 -2.54 3.27 13.68
C ALA A 18 -1.13 3.88 13.79
N ARG A 19 -0.10 3.05 13.98
CA ARG A 19 1.31 3.49 14.09
C ARG A 19 2.11 3.27 12.81
N ALA A 20 1.67 2.35 11.96
CA ALA A 20 2.40 1.98 10.75
C ALA A 20 2.42 3.13 9.74
N GLY A 21 3.57 3.29 9.08
CA GLY A 21 3.70 4.32 8.05
C GLY A 21 3.81 5.75 8.59
N ALA A 22 3.89 5.97 9.91
CA ALA A 22 3.81 7.30 10.54
C ALA A 22 4.83 8.33 10.03
N GLN A 23 5.93 7.88 9.42
CA GLN A 23 6.99 8.72 8.84
C GLN A 23 6.76 9.06 7.36
N LEU A 24 5.62 8.64 6.80
CA LEU A 24 5.20 8.93 5.42
C LEU A 24 4.08 9.97 5.43
N GLU A 25 4.09 10.82 4.41
CA GLU A 25 2.96 11.68 4.07
C GLU A 25 1.67 10.84 3.95
N PRO A 26 0.54 11.31 4.50
CA PRO A 26 -0.73 10.58 4.48
C PRO A 26 -1.12 10.11 3.07
N ARG A 27 -1.00 11.01 2.09
CA ARG A 27 -1.25 10.72 0.68
C ARG A 27 -0.43 9.54 0.17
N LEU A 28 0.88 9.52 0.43
CA LEU A 28 1.74 8.41 -0.01
C LEU A 28 1.31 7.10 0.65
N ARG A 29 1.03 7.13 1.96
CA ARG A 29 0.57 5.95 2.69
C ARG A 29 -0.69 5.35 2.08
N ASP A 30 -1.67 6.17 1.70
CA ASP A 30 -2.91 5.70 1.11
C ASP A 30 -2.76 5.29 -0.37
N MET A 31 -1.86 5.91 -1.13
CA MET A 31 -1.50 5.42 -2.47
C MET A 31 -0.87 4.02 -2.41
N LEU A 32 0.03 3.77 -1.45
CA LEU A 32 0.62 2.44 -1.23
C LEU A 32 -0.47 1.42 -0.88
N ARG A 33 -1.33 1.76 0.08
CA ARG A 33 -2.45 0.90 0.51
C ARG A 33 -3.40 0.55 -0.64
N LEU A 34 -3.74 1.54 -1.48
CA LEU A 34 -4.56 1.30 -2.66
C LEU A 34 -3.87 0.38 -3.68
N ARG A 35 -2.59 0.63 -4.01
CA ARG A 35 -1.85 -0.20 -4.97
C ARG A 35 -1.74 -1.66 -4.50
N VAL A 36 -1.40 -1.87 -3.23
CA VAL A 36 -1.32 -3.20 -2.62
C VAL A 36 -2.69 -3.89 -2.64
N SER A 37 -3.76 -3.15 -2.34
CA SER A 37 -5.13 -3.68 -2.36
C SER A 37 -5.59 -4.09 -3.75
N TYR A 38 -5.18 -3.35 -4.80
CA TYR A 38 -5.41 -3.75 -6.19
C TYR A 38 -4.69 -5.05 -6.54
N LEU A 39 -3.42 -5.21 -6.15
CA LEU A 39 -2.67 -6.45 -6.38
C LEU A 39 -3.31 -7.64 -5.66
N ASN A 40 -3.80 -7.44 -4.45
CA ASN A 40 -4.45 -8.48 -3.65
C ASN A 40 -5.92 -8.73 -4.03
N GLY A 41 -6.53 -7.90 -4.87
CA GLY A 41 -7.94 -8.00 -5.25
C GLY A 41 -8.91 -7.78 -4.09
N CYS A 42 -8.57 -6.95 -3.10
CA CYS A 42 -9.44 -6.68 -1.95
C CYS A 42 -10.40 -5.53 -2.26
N VAL A 43 -11.61 -5.84 -2.74
CA VAL A 43 -12.62 -4.84 -3.16
C VAL A 43 -12.95 -3.84 -2.05
N ASN A 44 -13.08 -4.31 -0.80
CA ASN A 44 -13.38 -3.44 0.34
C ASN A 44 -12.26 -2.42 0.58
N SER A 45 -10.99 -2.86 0.60
CA SER A 45 -9.85 -1.95 0.78
C SER A 45 -9.63 -1.04 -0.43
N ILE A 46 -9.87 -1.53 -1.66
CA ILE A 46 -9.80 -0.71 -2.88
C ILE A 46 -10.79 0.46 -2.77
N ARG A 47 -12.04 0.19 -2.38
CA ARG A 47 -13.06 1.22 -2.20
C ARG A 47 -12.63 2.20 -1.11
N LEU A 48 -12.26 1.70 0.07
CA LEU A 48 -11.88 2.53 1.23
C LEU A 48 -10.73 3.48 0.90
N HIS A 49 -9.64 2.99 0.32
CA HIS A 49 -8.48 3.84 0.02
C HIS A 49 -8.71 4.77 -1.18
N SER A 50 -9.56 4.38 -2.15
CA SER A 50 -9.95 5.28 -3.24
C SER A 50 -10.79 6.45 -2.74
N GLU A 51 -11.75 6.20 -1.85
CA GLU A 51 -12.56 7.22 -1.19
C GLU A 51 -11.68 8.15 -0.34
N SER A 52 -10.73 7.59 0.43
CA SER A 52 -9.79 8.37 1.24
C SER A 52 -8.94 9.33 0.40
N LEU A 53 -8.30 8.83 -0.66
CA LEU A 53 -7.51 9.66 -1.58
C LEU A 53 -8.35 10.75 -2.27
N THR A 54 -9.62 10.46 -2.55
CA THR A 54 -10.55 11.46 -3.11
C THR A 54 -10.82 12.58 -2.10
N LEU A 55 -11.04 12.25 -0.83
CA LEU A 55 -11.24 13.23 0.25
C LEU A 55 -9.97 14.06 0.51
N GLU A 56 -8.79 13.48 0.29
CA GLU A 56 -7.50 14.19 0.34
C GLU A 56 -7.27 15.10 -0.89
N GLY A 57 -8.17 15.12 -1.86
CA GLY A 57 -8.05 15.96 -3.07
C GLY A 57 -7.06 15.42 -4.10
N VAL A 58 -6.69 14.13 -4.03
CA VAL A 58 -5.84 13.50 -5.02
C VAL A 58 -6.57 13.43 -6.35
N ARG A 59 -5.85 13.76 -7.43
CA ARG A 59 -6.43 13.79 -8.78
C ARG A 59 -6.98 12.42 -9.19
N PRO A 60 -8.16 12.36 -9.83
CA PRO A 60 -8.76 11.11 -10.27
C PRO A 60 -7.86 10.26 -11.18
N ASP A 61 -7.02 10.88 -12.01
CA ASP A 61 -6.14 10.15 -12.92
C ASP A 61 -4.95 9.48 -12.20
N VAL A 62 -4.50 10.02 -11.06
CA VAL A 62 -3.52 9.36 -10.18
C VAL A 62 -4.17 8.13 -9.52
N ILE A 63 -5.38 8.27 -8.98
CA ILE A 63 -6.12 7.17 -8.35
C ILE A 63 -6.35 6.03 -9.36
N ALA A 64 -6.81 6.36 -10.58
CA ALA A 64 -7.04 5.39 -11.64
C ALA A 64 -5.76 4.66 -12.07
N ALA A 65 -4.61 5.34 -12.08
CA ALA A 65 -3.34 4.74 -12.46
C ALA A 65 -2.86 3.67 -11.47
N LEU A 66 -3.20 3.77 -10.19
CA LEU A 66 -2.83 2.79 -9.15
C LEU A 66 -3.45 1.40 -9.37
N ALA A 67 -4.48 1.29 -10.23
CA ALA A 67 -5.06 0.01 -10.63
C ALA A 67 -4.13 -0.82 -11.55
N ARG A 68 -3.05 -0.21 -12.08
CA ARG A 68 -2.12 -0.83 -13.04
C ARG A 68 -0.70 -0.88 -12.46
N PRO A 69 0.19 -1.71 -13.05
CA PRO A 69 1.60 -1.71 -12.69
C PRO A 69 2.23 -0.32 -12.73
N VAL A 70 3.03 0.01 -11.73
CA VAL A 70 3.68 1.33 -11.57
C VAL A 70 4.52 1.70 -12.77
N ARG A 71 5.24 0.72 -13.35
CA ARG A 71 6.05 0.89 -14.57
C ARG A 71 5.24 1.31 -15.82
N LEU A 72 3.91 1.28 -15.78
CA LEU A 72 3.03 1.72 -16.86
C LEU A 72 2.42 3.11 -16.61
N MET A 73 2.76 3.78 -15.51
CA MET A 73 2.31 5.15 -15.26
C MET A 73 2.93 6.11 -16.27
N ARG A 74 2.19 7.18 -16.62
CA ARG A 74 2.72 8.27 -17.42
C ARG A 74 3.78 9.02 -16.60
N ALA A 75 4.92 9.34 -17.21
CA ALA A 75 5.96 10.16 -16.59
C ALA A 75 5.39 11.46 -16.00
N GLY A 76 5.83 11.81 -14.79
CA GLY A 76 5.39 13.01 -14.06
C GLY A 76 3.94 12.96 -13.55
N LEU A 77 3.26 11.82 -13.62
CA LEU A 77 1.94 11.65 -12.99
C LEU A 77 2.03 11.69 -11.46
N VAL A 78 3.08 11.08 -10.93
CA VAL A 78 3.54 11.16 -9.54
C VAL A 78 5.02 11.58 -9.55
N SER A 79 5.55 11.98 -8.40
CA SER A 79 6.98 12.26 -8.26
C SER A 79 7.82 10.99 -8.35
N ASP A 80 9.09 11.12 -8.70
CA ASP A 80 10.02 9.99 -8.81
C ASP A 80 10.16 9.22 -7.49
N GLY A 81 10.09 9.92 -6.35
CA GLY A 81 10.05 9.29 -5.02
C GLY A 81 8.78 8.48 -4.79
N GLU A 82 7.61 9.04 -5.10
CA GLU A 82 6.34 8.30 -5.01
C GLU A 82 6.34 7.05 -5.92
N GLU A 83 6.88 7.17 -7.14
CA GLU A 83 7.01 6.04 -8.07
C GLU A 83 7.91 4.94 -7.49
N ALA A 84 9.07 5.31 -6.92
CA ALA A 84 9.99 4.36 -6.29
C ALA A 84 9.36 3.65 -5.08
N ALA A 85 8.62 4.38 -4.23
CA ALA A 85 7.91 3.79 -3.09
C ALA A 85 6.79 2.83 -3.55
N LEU A 86 6.02 3.21 -4.57
CA LEU A 86 4.98 2.35 -5.13
C LEU A 86 5.57 1.10 -5.76
N ARG A 87 6.69 1.21 -6.48
CA ARG A 87 7.41 0.06 -7.04
C ARG A 87 7.86 -0.90 -5.94
N LEU A 88 8.45 -0.38 -4.86
CA LEU A 88 8.84 -1.19 -3.70
C LEU A 88 7.63 -1.91 -3.09
N ALA A 89 6.48 -1.24 -2.99
CA ALA A 89 5.25 -1.85 -2.50
C ALA A 89 4.73 -3.00 -3.37
N GLU A 90 4.83 -2.88 -4.70
CA GLU A 90 4.49 -3.98 -5.61
C GLU A 90 5.39 -5.19 -5.39
N VAL A 91 6.71 -4.97 -5.31
CA VAL A 91 7.71 -6.03 -5.10
C VAL A 91 7.47 -6.77 -3.78
N LEU A 92 7.14 -6.03 -2.72
CA LEU A 92 6.85 -6.60 -1.40
C LEU A 92 5.49 -7.34 -1.34
N THR A 93 4.59 -7.14 -2.30
CA THR A 93 3.24 -7.71 -2.29
C THR A 93 3.15 -9.05 -3.03
N ASP A 94 3.80 -9.21 -4.19
CA ASP A 94 3.70 -10.41 -5.04
C ASP A 94 4.93 -11.34 -4.93
N ALA A 95 5.09 -12.05 -3.81
CA ALA A 95 6.08 -13.14 -3.69
C ALA A 95 5.39 -14.51 -3.89
N PRO A 96 5.83 -15.37 -4.85
CA PRO A 96 7.23 -15.63 -5.19
C PRO A 96 7.55 -15.45 -6.68
N ARG A 97 7.91 -14.23 -7.12
CA ARG A 97 8.53 -13.97 -8.45
C ARG A 97 9.65 -12.91 -8.42
N GLY A 98 10.41 -12.90 -7.33
CA GLY A 98 11.64 -12.12 -7.20
C GLY A 98 11.41 -10.81 -6.46
N LEU A 99 11.92 -10.75 -5.22
CA LEU A 99 12.29 -9.48 -4.64
C LEU A 99 13.32 -8.88 -5.60
N GLU A 100 12.95 -7.85 -6.36
CA GLU A 100 13.90 -7.02 -7.12
C GLU A 100 14.71 -6.23 -6.10
N PRO A 101 15.95 -6.62 -5.76
CA PRO A 101 16.70 -5.95 -4.71
C PRO A 101 16.96 -4.48 -5.04
N GLU A 102 16.98 -4.15 -6.34
CA GLU A 102 17.12 -2.81 -6.89
C GLU A 102 15.98 -1.89 -6.45
N ALA A 103 14.74 -2.39 -6.30
CA ALA A 103 13.60 -1.55 -5.92
C ALA A 103 13.79 -0.89 -4.54
N ARG A 104 14.48 -1.57 -3.61
CA ARG A 104 14.84 -0.97 -2.31
C ARG A 104 15.96 0.05 -2.45
N VAL A 105 16.94 -0.20 -3.32
CA VAL A 105 18.04 0.74 -3.59
C VAL A 105 17.47 2.02 -4.21
N ASP A 106 16.61 1.89 -5.21
CA ASP A 106 15.95 3.01 -5.89
C ASP A 106 15.12 3.84 -4.92
N ALA A 107 14.31 3.20 -4.06
CA ALA A 107 13.58 3.90 -3.01
C ALA A 107 14.53 4.59 -2.00
N GLY A 108 15.71 4.01 -1.74
CA GLY A 108 16.73 4.57 -0.87
C GLY A 108 17.37 5.86 -1.39
N HIS A 109 17.23 6.20 -2.67
CA HIS A 109 17.62 7.51 -3.19
C HIS A 109 16.69 8.65 -2.72
N TRP A 110 15.47 8.32 -2.29
CA TRP A 110 14.42 9.29 -1.95
C TRP A 110 14.01 9.26 -0.48
N TYR A 111 14.16 8.12 0.18
CA TYR A 111 13.70 7.89 1.54
C TYR A 111 14.83 7.40 2.44
N ASN A 112 14.90 7.94 3.65
CA ASN A 112 15.83 7.45 4.67
C ASN A 112 15.40 6.07 5.21
N SER A 113 16.26 5.43 6.00
CA SER A 113 16.01 4.09 6.55
C SER A 113 14.70 3.99 7.34
N THR A 114 14.34 5.04 8.08
CA THR A 114 13.10 5.08 8.87
C THR A 114 11.87 5.15 7.97
N GLN A 115 11.92 5.94 6.90
CA GLN A 115 10.85 6.03 5.90
C GLN A 115 10.72 4.75 5.07
N ILE A 116 11.83 4.10 4.71
CA ILE A 116 11.80 2.77 4.08
C ILE A 116 11.12 1.75 5.02
N GLY A 117 11.45 1.76 6.31
CA GLY A 117 10.78 0.94 7.31
C GLY A 117 9.27 1.23 7.38
N ALA A 118 8.88 2.49 7.28
CA ALA A 118 7.49 2.92 7.26
C ALA A 118 6.74 2.39 6.00
N ILE A 119 7.38 2.39 4.81
CA ILE A 119 6.82 1.77 3.60
C ILE A 119 6.60 0.26 3.81
N VAL A 120 7.61 -0.44 4.33
CA VAL A 120 7.52 -1.89 4.60
C VAL A 120 6.37 -2.20 5.56
N GLN A 121 6.24 -1.43 6.64
CA GLN A 121 5.15 -1.59 7.62
C GLN A 121 3.78 -1.37 6.98
N THR A 122 3.61 -0.31 6.18
CA THR A 122 2.36 -0.03 5.45
C THR A 122 2.00 -1.19 4.53
N VAL A 123 2.96 -1.71 3.76
CA VAL A 123 2.70 -2.83 2.85
C VAL A 123 2.35 -4.10 3.60
N ALA A 124 3.06 -4.42 4.69
CA ALA A 124 2.82 -5.60 5.50
C ALA A 124 1.41 -5.59 6.13
N LEU A 125 1.00 -4.47 6.74
CA LEU A 125 -0.31 -4.37 7.37
C LEU A 125 -1.45 -4.28 6.34
N THR A 126 -1.24 -3.63 5.20
CA THR A 126 -2.23 -3.68 4.11
C THR A 126 -2.44 -5.11 3.63
N ASN A 127 -1.35 -5.87 3.48
CA ASN A 127 -1.42 -7.29 3.14
C ASN A 127 -2.17 -8.13 4.18
N ALA A 128 -2.00 -7.84 5.47
CA ALA A 128 -2.74 -8.50 6.54
C ALA A 128 -4.23 -8.15 6.48
N TRP A 129 -4.58 -6.86 6.36
CA TRP A 129 -5.97 -6.40 6.24
C TRP A 129 -6.67 -6.97 5.01
N ASN A 130 -6.00 -6.98 3.85
CA ASN A 130 -6.57 -7.56 2.64
C ASN A 130 -6.87 -9.06 2.81
N ARG A 131 -6.03 -9.81 3.55
CA ARG A 131 -6.27 -11.24 3.85
C ARG A 131 -7.42 -11.42 4.82
N VAL A 132 -7.49 -10.60 5.87
CA VAL A 132 -8.60 -10.59 6.83
C VAL A 132 -9.91 -10.37 6.12
N LEU A 133 -10.05 -9.25 5.41
CA LEU A 133 -11.31 -8.86 4.75
C LEU A 133 -11.74 -9.91 3.73
N ARG A 134 -10.84 -10.29 2.80
CA ARG A 134 -11.15 -11.29 1.77
C ARG A 134 -11.42 -12.69 2.32
N GLY A 135 -10.85 -13.03 3.46
CA GLY A 135 -11.04 -14.34 4.10
C GLY A 135 -12.31 -14.43 4.93
N THR A 136 -12.93 -13.29 5.28
CA THR A 136 -14.15 -13.22 6.09
C THR A 136 -15.40 -12.76 5.33
N ASP A 137 -15.21 -12.19 4.14
CA ASP A 137 -16.28 -11.82 3.19
C ASP A 137 -16.97 -13.06 2.58
#